data_AF-A0A3P9JLW1-F1
#
_entry.id   AF-A0A3P9JLW1-F1
#
_cell.length_a   1.000
_cell.length_b   1.000
_cell.length_c   1.000
_cell.angle_alpha   90.00
_cell.angle_beta   90.00
_cell.angle_gamma   90.00
#
_symmetry.space_group_name_H-M   'P 1'
#
loop_
_entity.id
_entity.type
_entity.pdbx_description
1 polymer ?
#
loop_
_entity_poly.entity_id
_entity_poly.type
_entity_poly.pdbx_seq_one_letter_code
_entity_poly.pdbx_strand_id
1 'polypeptide(L)'
;MGNTLSCCVSPESSPKQTSRQPAERLEEIHTSAEVSDDVTVPYLQHISDREVPEELAMECNPSDHARASTLFLSKSQTDVRDRRKSNHINHVSHVSPGPLSKKFSSCSTIFIDDSTVSQPNLKSTIKCVTLAIYYHIKKRDSDRSMDIFDEKLHPLSREPVPDNYAYVDPEHKLIYRFVRTLFSSAQLTAECAIVTLVYLERLLTYAELDICPASWKRIVLGAILLASKVWDDQAVWNVDYCQILKDMTVEDMNEMERQFLELLQFNINVPASVYAKYYFDLRQLAEDNNLNFPLEPLNNQRAQKLEAISRLCEDKYKDLSRSAMRRSLSADNLIGIRRSNAVLS
;
A
#
# COMPACT_ATOMS: atom_id res chain seq x y z
N MET A 1 50.11 -25.89 -45.17
CA MET A 1 51.36 -26.69 -45.22
C MET A 1 51.64 -27.18 -43.81
N GLY A 2 51.86 -28.49 -43.57
CA GLY A 2 52.13 -29.09 -42.23
C GLY A 2 50.91 -29.12 -41.28
N ASN A 3 50.54 -30.17 -40.54
CA ASN A 3 51.16 -31.48 -40.18
C ASN A 3 52.52 -31.34 -39.45
N THR A 4 52.85 -32.04 -38.34
CA THR A 4 52.22 -33.19 -37.65
C THR A 4 52.88 -33.48 -36.27
N LEU A 5 52.19 -34.22 -35.36
CA LEU A 5 52.73 -35.09 -34.25
C LEU A 5 53.47 -34.39 -33.07
N SER A 6 53.17 -34.58 -31.78
CA SER A 6 53.05 -35.78 -30.90
C SER A 6 54.38 -36.29 -30.30
N CYS A 7 54.55 -36.19 -28.96
CA CYS A 7 54.95 -37.27 -28.03
C CYS A 7 55.34 -36.75 -26.61
N CYS A 8 55.34 -37.65 -25.63
CA CYS A 8 55.42 -37.38 -24.18
C CYS A 8 56.86 -37.43 -23.60
N VAL A 9 57.06 -36.88 -22.39
CA VAL A 9 57.75 -37.49 -21.20
C VAL A 9 57.95 -36.42 -20.10
N SER A 10 57.78 -36.80 -18.83
CA SER A 10 58.06 -36.00 -17.61
C SER A 10 59.39 -36.46 -16.96
N PRO A 11 60.07 -35.67 -16.10
CA PRO A 11 59.59 -35.30 -14.75
C PRO A 11 60.01 -33.83 -14.38
N GLU A 12 60.02 -33.29 -13.15
CA GLU A 12 59.60 -33.76 -11.82
C GLU A 12 59.21 -32.57 -10.90
N SER A 13 58.25 -32.75 -9.97
CA SER A 13 58.16 -32.17 -8.61
C SER A 13 56.72 -32.16 -8.07
N SER A 14 56.55 -32.55 -6.80
CA SER A 14 55.30 -32.61 -6.01
C SER A 14 55.39 -31.62 -4.82
N PRO A 15 54.33 -31.33 -4.02
CA PRO A 15 53.02 -32.01 -3.94
C PRO A 15 51.78 -31.10 -4.00
N LYS A 16 50.58 -31.71 -4.12
CA LYS A 16 49.27 -31.06 -4.06
C LYS A 16 48.55 -31.37 -2.73
N GLN A 17 47.82 -30.41 -2.18
CA GLN A 17 46.84 -30.64 -1.11
C GLN A 17 45.55 -31.27 -1.65
N THR A 18 44.91 -32.11 -0.86
CA THR A 18 43.70 -32.88 -1.21
C THR A 18 42.42 -32.29 -0.61
N SER A 19 41.34 -32.39 -1.38
CA SER A 19 39.96 -32.17 -0.94
C SER A 19 39.58 -33.13 0.21
N ARG A 20 38.72 -32.67 1.13
CA ARG A 20 38.05 -33.51 2.14
C ARG A 20 36.55 -33.22 2.20
N GLN A 21 35.80 -34.30 2.35
CA GLN A 21 34.33 -34.39 2.45
C GLN A 21 33.79 -33.90 3.81
N PRO A 22 32.47 -33.62 3.93
CA PRO A 22 31.86 -33.27 5.21
C PRO A 22 31.88 -34.45 6.18
N ALA A 23 32.11 -34.16 7.46
CA ALA A 23 32.14 -35.16 8.53
C ALA A 23 30.90 -35.04 9.42
N GLU A 24 30.11 -36.10 9.47
CA GLU A 24 29.16 -36.33 10.56
C GLU A 24 29.94 -36.72 11.83
N ARG A 25 29.51 -36.22 12.99
CA ARG A 25 29.88 -36.78 14.29
C ARG A 25 28.64 -36.82 15.18
N LEU A 26 28.08 -38.02 15.34
CA LEU A 26 27.23 -38.34 16.47
C LEU A 26 28.09 -38.41 17.73
N GLU A 27 27.65 -37.80 18.82
CA GLU A 27 27.92 -38.29 20.17
C GLU A 27 26.57 -38.37 20.91
N GLU A 28 26.27 -39.57 21.41
CA GLU A 28 25.03 -39.87 22.11
C GLU A 28 25.12 -39.34 23.56
N ILE A 29 24.11 -38.60 24.01
CA ILE A 29 23.92 -38.31 25.44
C ILE A 29 22.56 -38.88 25.84
N HIS A 30 22.60 -39.82 26.77
CA HIS A 30 21.45 -40.63 27.17
C HIS A 30 20.33 -39.81 27.82
N THR A 31 19.09 -40.12 27.47
CA THR A 31 17.91 -39.76 28.26
C THR A 31 17.88 -40.55 29.57
N SER A 32 18.20 -39.89 30.68
CA SER A 32 17.82 -40.34 32.02
C SER A 32 16.77 -39.38 32.59
N ALA A 33 15.58 -39.89 32.90
CA ALA A 33 14.54 -39.12 33.56
C ALA A 33 14.85 -39.01 35.06
N GLU A 34 14.87 -37.79 35.61
CA GLU A 34 14.38 -37.44 36.96
C GLU A 34 14.45 -35.91 37.23
N VAL A 35 13.26 -35.29 37.26
CA VAL A 35 12.80 -34.11 38.04
C VAL A 35 13.81 -33.04 38.52
N SER A 36 13.63 -31.79 38.04
CA SER A 36 13.47 -30.59 38.90
C SER A 36 12.90 -29.41 38.11
N ASP A 37 11.98 -28.66 38.71
CA ASP A 37 11.29 -27.50 38.13
C ASP A 37 12.14 -26.22 38.05
N ASP A 38 11.58 -25.26 37.31
CA ASP A 38 11.75 -23.80 37.38
C ASP A 38 12.96 -23.13 36.68
N VAL A 39 12.89 -23.06 35.35
CA VAL A 39 13.31 -21.85 34.60
C VAL A 39 12.25 -21.53 33.55
N THR A 40 11.40 -20.54 33.84
CA THR A 40 10.42 -20.03 32.87
C THR A 40 11.11 -19.22 31.77
N VAL A 41 11.55 -19.88 30.71
CA VAL A 41 12.01 -19.19 29.49
C VAL A 41 10.79 -18.53 28.83
N PRO A 42 10.76 -17.21 28.60
CA PRO A 42 9.64 -16.57 27.94
C PRO A 42 9.59 -17.06 26.48
N TYR A 43 8.52 -17.77 26.13
CA TYR A 43 8.29 -18.26 24.78
C TYR A 43 8.07 -17.05 23.85
N LEU A 44 9.10 -16.71 23.07
CA LEU A 44 9.07 -15.61 22.11
C LEU A 44 8.13 -16.00 20.96
N GLN A 45 6.87 -15.62 21.09
CA GLN A 45 5.79 -15.88 20.12
C GLN A 45 6.20 -15.38 18.73
N HIS A 46 6.12 -16.26 17.73
CA HIS A 46 6.54 -15.93 16.37
C HIS A 46 5.51 -15.01 15.71
N ILE A 47 5.93 -14.18 14.74
CA ILE A 47 5.06 -13.14 14.14
C ILE A 47 3.84 -13.75 13.42
N SER A 48 3.97 -14.99 12.91
CA SER A 48 2.86 -15.78 12.36
C SER A 48 1.76 -16.11 13.37
N ASP A 49 2.10 -16.18 14.65
CA ASP A 49 1.23 -16.77 15.67
C ASP A 49 0.34 -15.70 16.33
N ARG A 50 0.27 -14.50 15.73
CA ARG A 50 -0.59 -13.38 16.10
C ARG A 50 -1.90 -13.32 15.31
N GLU A 51 -2.16 -14.27 14.41
CA GLU A 51 -3.44 -14.32 13.70
C GLU A 51 -4.60 -14.59 14.69
N VAL A 52 -5.49 -13.62 14.84
CA VAL A 52 -6.61 -13.66 15.79
C VAL A 52 -7.69 -14.63 15.28
N PRO A 53 -8.22 -15.54 16.12
CA PRO A 53 -9.28 -16.46 15.71
C PRO A 53 -10.54 -15.76 15.18
N GLU A 54 -11.14 -16.31 14.11
CA GLU A 54 -12.29 -15.73 13.40
C GLU A 54 -13.54 -15.47 14.28
N GLU A 55 -13.65 -16.08 15.46
CA GLU A 55 -14.81 -15.94 16.34
C GLU A 55 -14.83 -14.61 17.13
N LEU A 56 -13.72 -13.88 17.20
CA LEU A 56 -13.68 -12.51 17.76
C LEU A 56 -14.05 -11.42 16.73
N ALA A 57 -14.49 -11.81 15.52
CA ALA A 57 -14.71 -10.90 14.39
C ALA A 57 -15.83 -9.83 14.55
N MET A 58 -16.51 -9.77 15.70
CA MET A 58 -17.54 -8.75 15.99
C MET A 58 -16.99 -7.43 16.57
N GLU A 59 -15.75 -7.38 17.06
CA GLU A 59 -15.06 -6.15 17.52
C GLU A 59 -13.98 -5.66 16.54
N CYS A 60 -14.08 -6.08 15.28
CA CYS A 60 -12.98 -5.94 14.33
C CYS A 60 -12.90 -4.56 13.67
N ASN A 61 -11.74 -3.90 13.85
CA ASN A 61 -11.43 -2.62 13.22
C ASN A 61 -11.59 -2.69 11.68
N PRO A 62 -12.37 -1.79 11.07
CA PRO A 62 -12.54 -1.70 9.62
C PRO A 62 -11.23 -1.64 8.83
N SER A 63 -10.16 -1.02 9.35
CA SER A 63 -8.90 -0.89 8.61
C SER A 63 -8.18 -2.23 8.36
N ASP A 64 -8.45 -3.23 9.20
CA ASP A 64 -7.84 -4.57 9.08
C ASP A 64 -8.69 -5.55 8.26
N HIS A 65 -9.95 -5.21 8.00
CA HIS A 65 -10.93 -6.14 7.47
C HIS A 65 -11.32 -5.79 6.03
N ALA A 66 -10.90 -6.65 5.11
CA ALA A 66 -11.11 -6.49 3.66
C ALA A 66 -12.60 -6.44 3.22
N ARG A 67 -13.54 -6.87 4.07
CA ARG A 67 -14.99 -6.80 3.81
C ARG A 67 -15.70 -5.59 4.45
N ALA A 68 -15.07 -4.92 5.42
CA ALA A 68 -15.62 -3.68 5.98
C ALA A 68 -15.44 -2.53 4.98
N SER A 69 -16.22 -1.46 5.07
CA SER A 69 -15.94 -0.21 4.34
C SER A 69 -14.72 0.50 4.95
N THR A 70 -14.00 1.34 4.20
CA THR A 70 -13.04 2.31 4.81
C THR A 70 -13.77 3.45 5.53
N LEU A 71 -13.08 4.07 6.48
CA LEU A 71 -13.60 5.21 7.25
C LEU A 71 -13.66 6.49 6.39
N PHE A 72 -12.72 6.70 5.46
CA PHE A 72 -12.78 7.83 4.54
C PHE A 72 -14.02 7.76 3.64
N LEU A 73 -14.39 6.55 3.19
CA LEU A 73 -15.50 6.38 2.26
C LEU A 73 -16.82 6.70 2.97
N SER A 74 -17.01 6.22 4.20
CA SER A 74 -18.19 6.56 5.01
C SER A 74 -18.29 8.06 5.30
N LYS A 75 -17.17 8.71 5.72
CA LYS A 75 -17.10 10.16 5.96
C LYS A 75 -17.40 10.99 4.70
N SER A 76 -17.01 10.50 3.51
CA SER A 76 -17.27 11.19 2.23
C SER A 76 -18.76 11.20 1.80
N GLN A 77 -19.55 10.21 2.21
CA GLN A 77 -20.91 10.00 1.67
C GLN A 77 -21.88 11.15 1.97
N THR A 78 -21.68 11.91 3.05
CA THR A 78 -22.55 13.04 3.42
C THR A 78 -22.53 14.12 2.33
N ASP A 79 -21.34 14.61 1.97
CA ASP A 79 -21.16 15.65 0.94
C ASP A 79 -21.60 15.15 -0.46
N VAL A 80 -21.46 13.86 -0.76
CA VAL A 80 -21.92 13.25 -2.02
C VAL A 80 -23.45 13.24 -2.12
N ARG A 81 -24.15 12.87 -1.04
CA ARG A 81 -25.63 12.86 -1.02
C ARG A 81 -26.19 14.25 -1.24
N ASP A 82 -25.62 15.27 -0.62
CA ASP A 82 -26.11 16.65 -0.77
C ASP A 82 -25.81 17.25 -2.15
N ARG A 83 -24.65 16.91 -2.76
CA ARG A 83 -24.38 17.22 -4.18
C ARG A 83 -25.34 16.53 -5.15
N ARG A 84 -25.70 15.27 -4.90
CA ARG A 84 -26.68 14.55 -5.74
C ARG A 84 -28.08 15.19 -5.64
N LYS A 85 -28.50 15.65 -4.44
CA LYS A 85 -29.75 16.42 -4.25
C LYS A 85 -29.73 17.77 -4.96
N SER A 86 -28.66 18.55 -4.84
CA SER A 86 -28.59 19.89 -5.47
C SER A 86 -28.56 19.81 -6.99
N ASN A 87 -27.87 18.82 -7.57
CA ASN A 87 -27.90 18.56 -9.01
C ASN A 87 -29.29 18.15 -9.52
N HIS A 88 -30.07 17.40 -8.73
CA HIS A 88 -31.44 17.05 -9.09
C HIS A 88 -32.38 18.27 -9.12
N ILE A 89 -32.22 19.20 -8.18
CA ILE A 89 -32.98 20.46 -8.13
C ILE A 89 -32.60 21.38 -9.31
N ASN A 90 -31.31 21.53 -9.61
CA ASN A 90 -30.85 22.40 -10.70
C ASN A 90 -31.27 21.91 -12.10
N HIS A 91 -31.49 20.61 -12.27
CA HIS A 91 -31.99 20.03 -13.52
C HIS A 91 -33.43 20.44 -13.89
N VAL A 92 -34.19 21.02 -12.95
CA VAL A 92 -35.56 21.51 -13.19
C VAL A 92 -35.58 22.94 -13.75
N SER A 93 -34.50 23.72 -13.62
CA SER A 93 -34.52 25.16 -13.91
C SER A 93 -33.54 25.67 -14.98
N HIS A 94 -32.33 25.09 -15.15
CA HIS A 94 -31.39 25.60 -16.18
C HIS A 94 -30.54 24.53 -16.88
N VAL A 95 -30.57 24.55 -18.21
CA VAL A 95 -29.65 23.78 -19.08
C VAL A 95 -28.29 24.47 -19.13
N SER A 96 -27.44 24.19 -18.15
CA SER A 96 -26.01 24.54 -18.20
C SER A 96 -25.22 23.47 -18.98
N PRO A 97 -24.08 23.81 -19.61
CA PRO A 97 -23.24 22.83 -20.29
C PRO A 97 -22.73 21.81 -19.27
N GLY A 98 -23.10 20.54 -19.46
CA GLY A 98 -22.74 19.48 -18.51
C GLY A 98 -21.22 19.25 -18.43
N PRO A 99 -20.74 18.65 -17.32
CA PRO A 99 -19.34 18.22 -17.23
C PRO A 99 -19.02 17.26 -18.39
N LEU A 100 -17.77 17.33 -18.88
CA LEU A 100 -17.25 16.48 -19.96
C LEU A 100 -17.80 15.06 -19.88
N SER A 101 -18.57 14.66 -20.91
CA SER A 101 -19.28 13.38 -20.94
C SER A 101 -18.37 12.23 -20.49
N LYS A 102 -18.74 11.55 -19.40
CA LYS A 102 -18.07 10.32 -18.97
C LYS A 102 -18.12 9.36 -20.17
N LYS A 103 -16.95 8.93 -20.64
CA LYS A 103 -16.85 8.02 -21.79
C LYS A 103 -17.12 6.60 -21.30
N PHE A 104 -18.06 5.92 -21.94
CA PHE A 104 -18.44 4.56 -21.61
C PHE A 104 -17.93 3.60 -22.69
N SER A 105 -17.48 2.41 -22.26
CA SER A 105 -17.12 1.33 -23.17
C SER A 105 -18.35 0.81 -23.93
N SER A 106 -18.16 0.50 -25.21
CA SER A 106 -19.15 -0.13 -26.08
C SER A 106 -18.61 -1.45 -26.63
N CYS A 107 -19.43 -2.18 -27.40
CA CYS A 107 -18.99 -3.40 -28.09
C CYS A 107 -17.88 -3.16 -29.14
N SER A 108 -17.72 -1.92 -29.64
CA SER A 108 -16.71 -1.55 -30.65
C SER A 108 -15.51 -0.81 -30.07
N THR A 109 -15.64 -0.22 -28.88
CA THR A 109 -14.64 0.70 -28.33
C THR A 109 -14.59 0.57 -26.82
N ILE A 110 -13.52 -0.03 -26.31
CA ILE A 110 -13.29 -0.17 -24.87
C ILE A 110 -12.44 1.00 -24.39
N PHE A 111 -12.89 1.70 -23.36
CA PHE A 111 -12.13 2.75 -22.68
C PHE A 111 -11.55 2.21 -21.37
N ILE A 112 -10.24 2.38 -21.16
CA ILE A 112 -9.51 1.85 -20.00
C ILE A 112 -8.46 2.87 -19.55
N ASP A 113 -8.26 3.08 -18.25
CA ASP A 113 -7.10 3.82 -17.72
C ASP A 113 -5.89 2.88 -17.49
N ASP A 114 -4.68 3.43 -17.40
CA ASP A 114 -3.46 2.65 -17.09
C ASP A 114 -3.25 2.55 -15.58
N SER A 115 -4.29 2.16 -14.84
CA SER A 115 -4.22 2.01 -13.39
C SER A 115 -4.94 0.74 -12.95
N THR A 116 -4.16 -0.23 -12.48
CA THR A 116 -4.68 -1.47 -11.92
C THR A 116 -4.38 -1.54 -10.43
N VAL A 117 -4.96 -2.52 -9.72
CA VAL A 117 -4.62 -2.78 -8.31
C VAL A 117 -3.13 -3.08 -8.12
N SER A 118 -2.52 -3.78 -9.09
CA SER A 118 -1.09 -4.15 -9.07
C SER A 118 -0.15 -3.08 -9.64
N GLN A 119 -0.69 -2.01 -10.23
CA GLN A 119 0.09 -0.89 -10.76
C GLN A 119 -0.80 0.37 -10.74
N PRO A 120 -1.00 1.01 -9.58
CA PRO A 120 -1.83 2.20 -9.44
C PRO A 120 -1.16 3.42 -10.06
N ASN A 121 -1.94 4.33 -10.65
CA ASN A 121 -1.40 5.58 -11.16
C ASN A 121 -1.10 6.59 -10.03
N LEU A 122 0.18 6.83 -9.73
CA LEU A 122 0.66 7.71 -8.65
C LEU A 122 -0.07 9.06 -8.56
N LYS A 123 -0.20 9.78 -9.69
CA LYS A 123 -0.84 11.11 -9.75
C LYS A 123 -2.33 11.05 -9.41
N SER A 124 -2.99 9.96 -9.76
CA SER A 124 -4.41 9.71 -9.47
C SER A 124 -4.57 9.30 -8.00
N THR A 125 -3.76 8.36 -7.53
CA THR A 125 -3.78 7.86 -6.15
C THR A 125 -3.48 8.96 -5.13
N ILE A 126 -2.46 9.79 -5.33
CA ILE A 126 -2.17 10.94 -4.44
C ILE A 126 -3.38 11.87 -4.32
N LYS A 127 -4.12 12.14 -5.41
CA LYS A 127 -5.34 12.96 -5.35
C LYS A 127 -6.43 12.29 -4.50
N CYS A 128 -6.66 10.98 -4.67
CA CYS A 128 -7.66 10.26 -3.88
C CYS A 128 -7.29 10.20 -2.41
N VAL A 129 -6.02 9.88 -2.07
CA VAL A 129 -5.53 9.81 -0.69
C VAL A 129 -5.58 11.18 -0.02
N THR A 130 -5.21 12.25 -0.73
CA THR A 130 -5.38 13.62 -0.23
C THR A 130 -6.85 13.93 0.08
N LEU A 131 -7.76 13.53 -0.80
CA LEU A 131 -9.19 13.76 -0.62
C LEU A 131 -9.75 12.95 0.57
N ALA A 132 -9.27 11.72 0.77
CA ALA A 132 -9.57 10.93 1.95
C ALA A 132 -9.11 11.62 3.24
N ILE A 133 -7.84 12.07 3.30
CA ILE A 133 -7.30 12.86 4.44
C ILE A 133 -8.12 14.12 4.69
N TYR A 134 -8.50 14.85 3.64
CA TYR A 134 -9.37 16.03 3.76
C TYR A 134 -10.74 15.69 4.36
N TYR A 135 -11.34 14.55 4.01
CA TYR A 135 -12.58 14.10 4.64
C TYR A 135 -12.40 13.66 6.10
N HIS A 136 -11.29 13.02 6.46
CA HIS A 136 -10.98 12.73 7.86
C HIS A 136 -10.89 13.99 8.71
N ILE A 137 -10.24 15.05 8.21
CA ILE A 137 -10.13 16.34 8.90
C ILE A 137 -11.49 17.01 9.00
N LYS A 138 -12.15 17.25 7.86
CA LYS A 138 -13.41 18.02 7.77
C LYS A 138 -14.60 17.34 8.46
N LYS A 139 -14.57 16.01 8.59
CA LYS A 139 -15.61 15.18 9.20
C LYS A 139 -15.05 14.37 10.36
N ARG A 140 -14.09 14.94 11.10
CA ARG A 140 -13.65 14.40 12.40
C ARG A 140 -14.80 14.44 13.40
N ASP A 141 -14.76 13.52 14.35
CA ASP A 141 -15.86 13.35 15.32
C ASP A 141 -15.59 14.15 16.60
N SER A 142 -14.30 14.41 16.87
CA SER A 142 -13.80 15.28 17.94
C SER A 142 -12.45 15.90 17.53
N ASP A 143 -11.75 16.54 18.46
CA ASP A 143 -10.40 17.09 18.28
C ASP A 143 -9.34 16.31 19.10
N ARG A 144 -9.46 14.97 19.19
CA ARG A 144 -8.54 14.11 19.96
C ARG A 144 -7.18 14.02 19.28
N SER A 145 -6.14 14.58 19.88
CA SER A 145 -4.76 14.60 19.36
C SER A 145 -3.75 14.35 20.47
N MET A 146 -2.53 13.95 20.10
CA MET A 146 -1.38 13.80 21.01
C MET A 146 -0.33 14.88 20.74
N ASP A 147 0.39 15.28 21.79
CA ASP A 147 1.40 16.34 21.76
C ASP A 147 2.53 16.10 20.75
N ILE A 148 2.97 14.84 20.56
CA ILE A 148 3.99 14.45 19.57
C ILE A 148 3.62 14.85 18.12
N PHE A 149 2.32 15.00 17.86
CA PHE A 149 1.80 15.40 16.56
C PHE A 149 1.48 16.90 16.46
N ASP A 150 1.51 17.68 17.54
CA ASP A 150 1.24 19.13 17.48
C ASP A 150 2.39 19.88 16.76
N GLU A 151 2.04 20.64 15.73
CA GLU A 151 3.02 21.37 14.91
C GLU A 151 3.70 22.54 15.63
N LYS A 152 3.11 23.09 16.70
CA LYS A 152 3.69 24.20 17.47
C LYS A 152 4.67 23.70 18.53
N LEU A 153 4.37 22.58 19.19
CA LEU A 153 5.30 21.89 20.08
C LEU A 153 6.49 21.32 19.31
N HIS A 154 6.23 20.79 18.10
CA HIS A 154 7.25 20.18 17.26
C HIS A 154 7.14 20.72 15.80
N PRO A 155 7.83 21.82 15.45
CA PRO A 155 7.71 22.45 14.13
C PRO A 155 8.30 21.60 12.99
N LEU A 156 7.69 21.71 11.81
CA LEU A 156 8.19 21.11 10.55
C LEU A 156 8.95 22.12 9.67
N SER A 157 8.92 23.40 10.03
CA SER A 157 9.57 24.51 9.33
C SER A 157 9.92 25.63 10.30
N ARG A 158 10.92 26.46 9.98
CA ARG A 158 11.25 27.69 10.72
C ARG A 158 10.21 28.80 10.63
N GLU A 159 9.24 28.72 9.72
CA GLU A 159 8.13 29.67 9.67
C GLU A 159 7.28 29.51 10.94
N PRO A 160 6.98 30.62 11.66
CA PRO A 160 6.20 30.53 12.90
C PRO A 160 4.78 30.04 12.61
N VAL A 161 4.34 29.05 13.37
CA VAL A 161 2.98 28.51 13.31
C VAL A 161 1.98 29.62 13.70
N PRO A 162 0.97 29.93 12.87
CA PRO A 162 -0.01 30.98 13.16
C PRO A 162 -0.77 30.75 14.46
N ASP A 163 -1.14 31.81 15.19
CA ASP A 163 -1.85 31.68 16.47
C ASP A 163 -3.19 30.94 16.38
N ASN A 164 -3.81 30.94 15.19
CA ASN A 164 -5.08 30.24 14.91
C ASN A 164 -4.90 28.83 14.31
N TYR A 165 -3.69 28.27 14.26
CA TYR A 165 -3.39 26.98 13.62
C TYR A 165 -4.28 25.82 14.06
N ALA A 166 -4.64 25.76 15.34
CA ALA A 166 -5.47 24.69 15.90
C ALA A 166 -6.95 24.77 15.50
N TYR A 167 -7.43 25.93 15.02
CA TYR A 167 -8.85 26.19 14.77
C TYR A 167 -9.25 26.26 13.29
N VAL A 168 -8.27 26.30 12.37
CA VAL A 168 -8.53 26.50 10.94
C VAL A 168 -8.15 25.26 10.14
N ASP A 169 -9.16 24.47 9.79
CA ASP A 169 -9.02 23.30 8.91
C ASP A 169 -8.24 23.64 7.62
N PRO A 170 -7.20 22.88 7.25
CA PRO A 170 -6.43 23.11 6.03
C PRO A 170 -7.27 22.91 4.75
N GLU A 171 -7.07 23.80 3.77
CA GLU A 171 -7.61 23.58 2.43
C GLU A 171 -7.09 22.26 1.82
N HIS A 172 -7.95 21.54 1.09
CA HIS A 172 -7.56 20.36 0.30
C HIS A 172 -6.33 20.59 -0.59
N LYS A 173 -6.17 21.81 -1.15
CA LYS A 173 -5.01 22.20 -1.96
C LYS A 173 -3.70 22.25 -1.16
N LEU A 174 -3.75 22.62 0.12
CA LEU A 174 -2.58 22.65 1.01
C LEU A 174 -2.15 21.22 1.36
N ILE A 175 -3.11 20.35 1.72
CA ILE A 175 -2.87 18.93 1.97
C ILE A 175 -2.28 18.27 0.70
N TYR A 176 -2.86 18.53 -0.47
CA TYR A 176 -2.35 18.00 -1.75
C TYR A 176 -0.90 18.41 -2.00
N ARG A 177 -0.57 19.69 -1.75
CA ARG A 177 0.79 20.19 -1.92
C ARG A 177 1.76 19.50 -0.97
N PHE A 178 1.39 19.31 0.30
CA PHE A 178 2.22 18.65 1.30
C PHE A 178 2.52 17.20 0.91
N VAL A 179 1.48 16.38 0.70
CA VAL A 179 1.61 14.97 0.30
C VAL A 179 2.39 14.86 -1.02
N ARG A 180 2.03 15.64 -2.05
CA ARG A 180 2.73 15.59 -3.34
C ARG A 180 4.21 15.95 -3.21
N THR A 181 4.59 16.94 -2.40
CA THR A 181 5.99 17.30 -2.21
C THR A 181 6.77 16.14 -1.60
N LEU A 182 6.27 15.52 -0.52
CA LEU A 182 6.91 14.36 0.11
C LEU A 182 7.09 13.20 -0.89
N PHE A 183 6.01 12.80 -1.58
CA PHE A 183 6.07 11.72 -2.57
C PHE A 183 7.01 12.03 -3.76
N SER A 184 7.09 13.30 -4.19
CA SER A 184 7.98 13.70 -5.30
C SER A 184 9.45 13.75 -4.88
N SER A 185 9.74 14.22 -3.65
CA SER A 185 11.10 14.36 -3.14
C SER A 185 11.70 13.03 -2.66
N ALA A 186 10.91 12.19 -2.00
CA ALA A 186 11.30 10.84 -1.58
C ALA A 186 11.06 9.76 -2.65
N GLN A 187 10.62 10.14 -3.86
CA GLN A 187 10.41 9.25 -5.03
C GLN A 187 9.44 8.07 -4.77
N LEU A 188 8.47 8.26 -3.87
CA LEU A 188 7.60 7.20 -3.38
C LEU A 188 6.55 6.72 -4.41
N THR A 189 6.20 5.44 -4.30
CA THR A 189 5.30 4.71 -5.20
C THR A 189 3.81 4.98 -4.92
N ALA A 190 2.92 4.56 -5.83
CA ALA A 190 1.48 4.79 -5.68
C ALA A 190 0.86 3.85 -4.63
N GLU A 191 1.45 2.68 -4.52
CA GLU A 191 1.20 1.61 -3.59
C GLU A 191 1.52 2.08 -2.15
N CYS A 192 2.65 2.76 -1.95
CA CYS A 192 3.01 3.41 -0.68
C CYS A 192 1.97 4.45 -0.22
N ALA A 193 1.33 5.19 -1.15
CA ALA A 193 0.24 6.11 -0.82
C ALA A 193 -1.03 5.40 -0.32
N ILE A 194 -1.29 4.17 -0.78
CA ILE A 194 -2.42 3.35 -0.32
C ILE A 194 -2.11 2.81 1.09
N VAL A 195 -0.89 2.28 1.31
CA VAL A 195 -0.42 1.82 2.63
C VAL A 195 -0.43 2.95 3.66
N THR A 196 -0.01 4.16 3.28
CA THR A 196 -0.12 5.38 4.10
C THR A 196 -1.55 5.57 4.63
N LEU A 197 -2.57 5.37 3.79
CA LEU A 197 -3.97 5.55 4.19
C LEU A 197 -4.48 4.41 5.09
N VAL A 198 -3.99 3.19 4.92
CA VAL A 198 -4.25 2.08 5.86
C VAL A 198 -3.70 2.44 7.25
N TYR A 199 -2.46 2.93 7.31
CA TYR A 199 -1.83 3.33 8.57
C TYR A 199 -2.49 4.53 9.24
N LEU A 200 -3.01 5.48 8.46
CA LEU A 200 -3.84 6.56 8.99
C LEU A 200 -5.13 6.01 9.63
N GLU A 201 -5.92 5.18 8.93
CA GLU A 201 -7.16 4.65 9.52
C GLU A 201 -6.91 3.71 10.72
N ARG A 202 -5.79 2.96 10.73
CA ARG A 202 -5.32 2.23 11.91
C ARG A 202 -5.05 3.17 13.08
N LEU A 203 -4.27 4.23 12.89
CA LEU A 203 -3.95 5.22 13.93
C LEU A 203 -5.23 5.82 14.54
N LEU A 204 -6.16 6.29 13.70
CA LEU A 204 -7.40 6.92 14.16
C LEU A 204 -8.29 5.97 14.97
N THR A 205 -8.19 4.67 14.74
CA THR A 205 -9.04 3.67 15.39
C THR A 205 -8.38 3.04 16.62
N TYR A 206 -7.10 2.65 16.54
CA TYR A 206 -6.39 2.01 17.66
C TYR A 206 -6.01 2.98 18.77
N ALA A 207 -5.59 4.19 18.40
CA ALA A 207 -5.23 5.25 19.35
C ALA A 207 -6.39 6.22 19.62
N GLU A 208 -7.56 5.98 19.01
CA GLU A 208 -8.75 6.82 19.13
C GLU A 208 -8.48 8.32 18.83
N LEU A 209 -7.63 8.59 17.84
CA LEU A 209 -7.26 9.95 17.44
C LEU A 209 -8.14 10.49 16.31
N ASP A 210 -8.18 11.81 16.20
CA ASP A 210 -8.79 12.57 15.12
C ASP A 210 -7.69 13.36 14.37
N ILE A 211 -7.84 13.59 13.06
CA ILE A 211 -6.86 14.41 12.31
C ILE A 211 -7.21 15.90 12.49
N CYS A 212 -6.60 16.54 13.49
CA CYS A 212 -6.89 17.92 13.86
C CYS A 212 -6.09 18.95 13.01
N PRO A 213 -6.54 20.22 12.94
CA PRO A 213 -5.81 21.29 12.23
C PRO A 213 -4.40 21.55 12.75
N ALA A 214 -4.17 21.33 14.05
CA ALA A 214 -2.86 21.44 14.70
C ALA A 214 -1.89 20.30 14.37
N SER A 215 -2.39 19.12 13.99
CA SER A 215 -1.61 17.87 13.99
C SER A 215 -1.57 17.12 12.66
N TRP A 216 -2.41 17.49 11.68
CA TRP A 216 -2.53 16.77 10.42
C TRP A 216 -1.22 16.59 9.66
N LYS A 217 -0.31 17.58 9.69
CA LYS A 217 0.98 17.47 8.97
C LYS A 217 1.86 16.38 9.56
N ARG A 218 1.94 16.28 10.89
CA ARG A 218 2.75 15.27 11.58
C ARG A 218 2.14 13.88 11.48
N ILE A 219 0.83 13.77 11.67
CA ILE A 219 0.10 12.50 11.50
C ILE A 219 0.31 11.95 10.08
N VAL A 220 0.18 12.80 9.05
CA VAL A 220 0.41 12.40 7.65
C VAL A 220 1.89 12.11 7.37
N LEU A 221 2.83 12.87 7.93
CA LEU A 221 4.26 12.60 7.79
C LEU A 221 4.66 11.25 8.39
N GLY A 222 4.26 10.96 9.63
CA GLY A 222 4.55 9.69 10.31
C GLY A 222 3.98 8.50 9.55
N ALA A 223 2.75 8.61 9.04
CA ALA A 223 2.15 7.56 8.21
C ALA A 223 2.91 7.32 6.90
N ILE A 224 3.37 8.39 6.22
CA ILE A 224 4.16 8.29 4.98
C ILE A 224 5.53 7.67 5.26
N LEU A 225 6.22 8.11 6.31
CA LEU A 225 7.54 7.63 6.70
C LEU A 225 7.50 6.14 7.06
N LEU A 226 6.50 5.71 7.82
CA LEU A 226 6.33 4.29 8.13
C LEU A 226 5.94 3.47 6.89
N ALA A 227 5.06 3.99 6.02
CA ALA A 227 4.69 3.33 4.78
C ALA A 227 5.88 3.14 3.83
N SER A 228 6.74 4.15 3.67
CA SER A 228 7.93 4.06 2.81
C SER A 228 8.93 3.01 3.29
N LYS A 229 9.05 2.78 4.60
CA LYS A 229 9.99 1.80 5.16
C LYS A 229 9.51 0.36 5.11
N VAL A 230 8.19 0.15 5.11
CA VAL A 230 7.58 -1.19 5.12
C VAL A 230 7.22 -1.67 3.72
N TRP A 231 6.93 -0.76 2.79
CA TRP A 231 6.45 -1.11 1.45
C TRP A 231 7.49 -0.92 0.34
N ASP A 232 8.46 -0.03 0.48
CA ASP A 232 9.49 0.16 -0.53
C ASP A 232 10.65 -0.83 -0.32
N ASP A 233 11.12 -1.45 -1.41
CA ASP A 233 12.31 -2.33 -1.38
C ASP A 233 13.62 -1.53 -1.19
N GLN A 234 13.57 -0.19 -1.33
CA GLN A 234 14.70 0.69 -1.05
C GLN A 234 14.77 1.05 0.44
N ALA A 235 15.92 0.81 1.08
CA ALA A 235 16.13 1.18 2.47
C ALA A 235 16.19 2.72 2.66
N VAL A 236 15.13 3.30 3.23
CA VAL A 236 15.02 4.75 3.51
C VAL A 236 15.38 5.06 4.97
N TRP A 237 16.21 6.08 5.20
CA TRP A 237 16.64 6.50 6.53
C TRP A 237 15.97 7.82 6.94
N ASN A 238 15.78 8.04 8.24
CA ASN A 238 15.15 9.28 8.74
C ASN A 238 15.95 10.54 8.41
N VAL A 239 17.28 10.41 8.27
CA VAL A 239 18.16 11.50 7.82
C VAL A 239 17.85 11.95 6.38
N ASP A 240 17.31 11.08 5.52
CA ASP A 240 16.90 11.44 4.16
C ASP A 240 15.65 12.33 4.19
N TYR A 241 14.69 12.02 5.08
CA TYR A 241 13.55 12.89 5.33
C TYR A 241 13.95 14.26 5.91
N CYS A 242 14.97 14.33 6.78
CA CYS A 242 15.54 15.60 7.24
C CYS A 242 16.19 16.43 6.11
N GLN A 243 16.65 15.82 5.01
CA GLN A 243 17.13 16.59 3.85
C GLN A 243 15.98 17.28 3.08
N ILE A 244 14.78 16.68 3.11
CA ILE A 244 13.54 17.21 2.54
C ILE A 244 12.94 18.28 3.48
N LEU A 245 12.83 17.96 4.76
CA LEU A 245 12.30 18.81 5.84
C LEU A 245 13.46 19.34 6.71
N LYS A 246 14.22 20.28 6.14
CA LYS A 246 15.52 20.78 6.67
C LYS A 246 15.52 21.37 8.08
N ASP A 247 14.34 21.67 8.61
CA ASP A 247 14.17 22.26 9.94
C ASP A 247 13.81 21.22 11.02
N MET A 248 13.59 19.95 10.63
CA MET A 248 13.25 18.84 11.52
C MET A 248 14.51 18.04 11.88
N THR A 249 14.69 17.70 13.16
CA THR A 249 15.87 16.93 13.60
C THR A 249 15.65 15.43 13.45
N VAL A 250 16.76 14.67 13.42
CA VAL A 250 16.70 13.20 13.29
C VAL A 250 16.11 12.57 14.55
N GLU A 251 16.35 13.17 15.72
CA GLU A 251 15.83 12.72 17.02
C GLU A 251 14.30 12.84 17.09
N ASP A 252 13.75 13.99 16.67
CA ASP A 252 12.30 14.21 16.61
C ASP A 252 11.61 13.36 15.54
N MET A 253 12.28 13.11 14.40
CA MET A 253 11.81 12.15 13.40
C MET A 253 11.79 10.70 13.93
N ASN A 254 12.84 10.30 14.65
CA ASN A 254 12.94 8.98 15.28
C ASN A 254 11.87 8.77 16.36
N GLU A 255 11.63 9.76 17.24
CA GLU A 255 10.59 9.63 18.26
C GLU A 255 9.18 9.66 17.66
N MET A 256 8.92 10.48 16.63
CA MET A 256 7.65 10.43 15.90
C MET A 256 7.40 9.04 15.31
N GLU A 257 8.40 8.43 14.65
CA GLU A 257 8.30 7.06 14.13
C GLU A 257 8.05 6.03 15.24
N ARG A 258 8.78 6.15 16.36
CA ARG A 258 8.65 5.27 17.53
C ARG A 258 7.24 5.33 18.11
N GLN A 259 6.71 6.53 18.34
CA GLN A 259 5.34 6.76 18.78
C GLN A 259 4.33 6.21 17.76
N PHE A 260 4.53 6.45 16.46
CA PHE A 260 3.61 5.96 15.44
C PHE A 260 3.54 4.42 15.41
N LEU A 261 4.67 3.73 15.57
CA LEU A 261 4.73 2.26 15.70
C LEU A 261 4.02 1.74 16.96
N GLU A 262 4.22 2.39 18.11
CA GLU A 262 3.56 2.05 19.37
C GLU A 262 2.03 2.21 19.28
N LEU A 263 1.55 3.31 18.67
CA LEU A 263 0.13 3.58 18.45
C LEU A 263 -0.51 2.65 17.41
N LEU A 264 0.27 2.13 16.46
CA LEU A 264 -0.16 1.04 15.57
C LEU A 264 -0.11 -0.35 16.23
N GLN A 265 0.29 -0.45 17.49
CA GLN A 265 0.54 -1.71 18.21
C GLN A 265 1.48 -2.65 17.44
N PHE A 266 2.40 -2.07 16.67
CA PHE A 266 3.28 -2.75 15.71
C PHE A 266 2.55 -3.57 14.62
N ASN A 267 1.24 -3.36 14.39
CA ASN A 267 0.51 -3.95 13.26
C ASN A 267 0.83 -3.19 11.96
N ILE A 268 2.00 -3.47 11.41
CA ILE A 268 2.48 -2.95 10.12
C ILE A 268 2.13 -3.86 8.94
N ASN A 269 1.65 -5.09 9.17
CA ASN A 269 1.30 -6.00 8.07
C ASN A 269 0.05 -5.47 7.33
N VAL A 270 0.11 -5.35 6.01
CA VAL A 270 -1.04 -4.99 5.16
C VAL A 270 -1.31 -6.14 4.20
N PRO A 271 -2.29 -7.02 4.51
CA PRO A 271 -2.67 -8.11 3.62
C PRO A 271 -3.12 -7.59 2.25
N ALA A 272 -2.84 -8.35 1.20
CA ALA A 272 -3.21 -7.99 -0.18
C ALA A 272 -4.73 -7.74 -0.36
N SER A 273 -5.58 -8.38 0.45
CA SER A 273 -7.03 -8.17 0.49
C SER A 273 -7.41 -6.80 1.07
N VAL A 274 -6.72 -6.34 2.13
CA VAL A 274 -6.87 -5.01 2.72
C VAL A 274 -6.38 -3.96 1.74
N TYR A 275 -5.18 -4.13 1.18
CA TYR A 275 -4.65 -3.23 0.15
C TYR A 275 -5.61 -3.09 -1.04
N ALA A 276 -6.16 -4.21 -1.55
CA ALA A 276 -7.11 -4.20 -2.66
C ALA A 276 -8.41 -3.46 -2.30
N LYS A 277 -8.96 -3.66 -1.09
CA LYS A 277 -10.09 -2.88 -0.57
C LYS A 277 -9.81 -1.37 -0.66
N TYR A 278 -8.72 -0.90 -0.07
CA TYR A 278 -8.39 0.53 -0.07
C TYR A 278 -8.19 1.08 -1.49
N TYR A 279 -7.57 0.31 -2.39
CA TYR A 279 -7.45 0.67 -3.81
C TYR A 279 -8.83 0.89 -4.46
N PHE A 280 -9.77 -0.04 -4.29
CA PHE A 280 -11.12 0.08 -4.88
C PHE A 280 -11.97 1.16 -4.22
N ASP A 281 -11.91 1.33 -2.90
CA ASP A 281 -12.62 2.40 -2.20
C ASP A 281 -12.08 3.80 -2.61
N LEU A 282 -10.78 3.92 -2.91
CA LEU A 282 -10.18 5.15 -3.47
C LEU A 282 -10.61 5.41 -4.93
N ARG A 283 -10.93 4.37 -5.71
CA ARG A 283 -11.56 4.51 -7.04
C ARG A 283 -12.99 5.04 -6.90
N GLN A 284 -13.78 4.43 -6.02
CA GLN A 284 -15.15 4.85 -5.72
C GLN A 284 -15.20 6.32 -5.28
N LEU A 285 -14.33 6.72 -4.33
CA LEU A 285 -14.21 8.10 -3.85
C LEU A 285 -13.93 9.10 -4.99
N ALA A 286 -13.10 8.70 -5.96
CA ALA A 286 -12.75 9.51 -7.13
C ALA A 286 -13.95 9.70 -8.07
N GLU A 287 -14.69 8.62 -8.36
CA GLU A 287 -15.86 8.66 -9.23
C GLU A 287 -16.98 9.53 -8.64
N ASP A 288 -17.22 9.42 -7.33
CA ASP A 288 -18.21 10.20 -6.58
C ASP A 288 -17.87 11.69 -6.49
N ASN A 289 -16.58 12.02 -6.55
CA ASN A 289 -16.09 13.41 -6.57
C ASN A 289 -15.76 13.94 -7.97
N ASN A 290 -16.05 13.17 -9.02
CA ASN A 290 -15.74 13.50 -10.42
C ASN A 290 -14.25 13.87 -10.63
N LEU A 291 -13.35 13.19 -9.93
CA LEU A 291 -11.92 13.24 -10.19
C LEU A 291 -11.63 12.47 -11.49
N ASN A 292 -11.89 13.14 -12.62
CA ASN A 292 -11.70 12.55 -13.94
C ASN A 292 -10.24 12.15 -14.16
N PHE A 293 -10.00 10.84 -14.25
CA PHE A 293 -8.78 10.25 -14.78
C PHE A 293 -8.94 10.01 -16.28
N PRO A 294 -7.90 10.21 -17.10
CA PRO A 294 -8.01 10.07 -18.55
C PRO A 294 -8.26 8.60 -18.92
N LEU A 295 -9.49 8.33 -19.35
CA LEU A 295 -9.85 7.08 -20.00
C LEU A 295 -9.47 7.17 -21.49
N GLU A 296 -8.54 6.33 -21.90
CA GLU A 296 -8.08 6.25 -23.29
C GLU A 296 -8.71 5.05 -24.00
N PRO A 297 -9.07 5.18 -25.30
CA PRO A 297 -9.55 4.05 -26.08
C PRO A 297 -8.45 2.99 -26.20
N LEU A 298 -8.84 1.73 -26.07
CA LEU A 298 -7.92 0.59 -26.23
C LEU A 298 -7.46 0.50 -27.69
N ASN A 299 -6.22 0.93 -27.95
CA ASN A 299 -5.60 0.81 -29.26
C ASN A 299 -4.98 -0.60 -29.47
N ASN A 300 -4.72 -0.95 -30.74
CA ASN A 300 -4.18 -2.27 -31.12
C ASN A 300 -2.88 -2.65 -30.40
N GLN A 301 -1.96 -1.69 -30.19
CA GLN A 301 -0.68 -1.96 -29.52
C GLN A 301 -0.87 -2.26 -28.02
N ARG A 302 -1.73 -1.49 -27.35
CA ARG A 302 -2.10 -1.68 -25.95
C ARG A 302 -2.86 -3.00 -25.75
N ALA A 303 -3.75 -3.36 -26.67
CA ALA A 303 -4.43 -4.66 -26.69
C ALA A 303 -3.43 -5.83 -26.81
N GLN A 304 -2.51 -5.77 -27.76
CA GLN A 304 -1.46 -6.80 -27.93
C GLN A 304 -0.55 -6.92 -26.69
N LYS A 305 -0.17 -5.80 -26.07
CA LYS A 305 0.61 -5.80 -24.82
C LYS A 305 -0.15 -6.47 -23.67
N LEU A 306 -1.43 -6.13 -23.50
CA LEU A 306 -2.29 -6.74 -22.48
C LEU A 306 -2.50 -8.24 -22.72
N GLU A 307 -2.70 -8.66 -23.97
CA GLU A 307 -2.82 -10.08 -24.33
C GLU A 307 -1.52 -10.85 -24.03
N ALA A 308 -0.35 -10.28 -24.36
CA ALA A 308 0.94 -10.89 -24.03
C ALA A 308 1.14 -11.06 -22.51
N ILE A 309 0.82 -10.02 -21.72
CA ILE A 309 0.87 -10.10 -20.25
C ILE A 309 -0.11 -11.17 -19.74
N SER A 310 -1.34 -11.20 -20.26
CA SER A 310 -2.34 -12.18 -19.85
C SER A 310 -1.90 -13.62 -20.10
N ARG A 311 -1.25 -13.92 -21.23
CA ARG A 311 -0.71 -15.25 -21.54
C ARG A 311 0.40 -15.65 -20.57
N LEU A 312 1.34 -14.74 -20.27
CA LEU A 312 2.41 -14.98 -19.30
C LEU A 312 1.86 -15.26 -17.88
N CYS A 313 0.81 -14.55 -17.47
CA CYS A 313 0.11 -14.83 -16.22
C CYS A 313 -0.58 -16.21 -16.25
N GLU A 314 -1.30 -16.54 -17.33
CA GLU A 314 -2.00 -17.81 -17.48
C GLU A 314 -1.06 -19.02 -17.37
N ASP A 315 0.12 -18.94 -18.01
CA ASP A 315 1.12 -20.01 -17.95
C ASP A 315 1.71 -20.16 -16.55
N LYS A 316 2.02 -19.06 -15.84
CA LYS A 316 2.41 -19.09 -14.43
C LYS A 316 1.36 -19.74 -13.53
N TYR A 317 0.07 -19.47 -13.78
CA TYR A 317 -1.03 -20.12 -13.05
C TYR A 317 -1.22 -21.61 -13.40
N LYS A 318 -0.95 -22.03 -14.65
CA LYS A 318 -1.00 -23.46 -15.02
C LYS A 318 0.07 -24.28 -14.31
N ASP A 319 1.28 -23.74 -14.18
CA ASP A 319 2.37 -24.42 -13.48
C ASP A 319 2.14 -24.48 -11.97
N LEU A 320 1.56 -23.44 -11.37
CA LEU A 320 1.07 -23.49 -9.98
C LEU A 320 -0.10 -24.48 -9.81
N SER A 321 -1.05 -24.53 -10.76
CA SER A 321 -2.19 -25.47 -10.72
C SER A 321 -1.77 -26.93 -10.85
N ARG A 322 -0.63 -27.24 -11.48
CA ARG A 322 -0.06 -28.59 -11.53
C ARG A 322 0.49 -29.02 -10.17
N SER A 323 0.95 -28.07 -9.36
CA SER A 323 1.59 -28.30 -8.06
C SER A 323 0.61 -28.36 -6.88
N ALA A 324 -0.62 -27.85 -7.03
CA ALA A 324 -1.60 -27.68 -5.95
C ALA A 324 -3.00 -28.27 -6.25
N MET A 325 -3.06 -29.50 -6.79
CA MET A 325 -4.33 -30.06 -7.28
C MET A 325 -5.24 -30.67 -6.18
N ARG A 326 -6.10 -29.82 -5.61
CA ARG A 326 -7.50 -30.17 -5.29
C ARG A 326 -8.42 -29.13 -5.93
N ARG A 327 -8.96 -29.43 -7.11
CA ARG A 327 -9.86 -28.53 -7.85
C ARG A 327 -11.31 -28.63 -7.35
N SER A 328 -12.02 -27.51 -7.38
CA SER A 328 -13.48 -27.47 -7.28
C SER A 328 -14.12 -27.75 -8.65
N LEU A 329 -15.21 -28.52 -8.66
CA LEU A 329 -15.77 -29.21 -9.84
C LEU A 329 -16.69 -28.37 -10.75
N SER A 330 -16.71 -27.03 -10.66
CA SER A 330 -17.81 -26.24 -11.24
C SER A 330 -17.57 -25.62 -12.63
N ALA A 331 -16.50 -26.01 -13.36
CA ALA A 331 -16.12 -25.32 -14.61
C ALA A 331 -15.59 -26.20 -15.77
N ASP A 332 -15.57 -27.54 -15.64
CA ASP A 332 -14.86 -28.42 -16.60
C ASP A 332 -15.43 -28.46 -18.03
N ASN A 333 -16.59 -27.86 -18.30
CA ASN A 333 -17.24 -27.86 -19.62
C ASN A 333 -16.92 -26.65 -20.53
N LEU A 334 -15.92 -25.82 -20.19
CA LEU A 334 -15.48 -24.68 -21.02
C LEU A 334 -14.11 -24.89 -21.69
N ILE A 335 -13.64 -26.13 -21.83
CA ILE A 335 -12.40 -26.47 -22.55
C ILE A 335 -12.61 -26.39 -24.07
N GLY A 336 -12.70 -25.16 -24.56
CA GLY A 336 -12.54 -24.82 -25.97
C GLY A 336 -11.64 -23.60 -26.06
N ILE A 337 -10.45 -23.75 -26.64
CA ILE A 337 -9.50 -22.65 -26.86
C ILE A 337 -10.09 -21.70 -27.92
N ARG A 338 -10.98 -20.80 -27.50
CA ARG A 338 -11.43 -19.67 -28.31
C ARG A 338 -10.38 -18.59 -28.23
N ARG A 339 -9.56 -18.49 -29.30
CA ARG A 339 -8.89 -17.23 -29.64
C ARG A 339 -9.96 -16.21 -30.05
N SER A 340 -10.55 -15.54 -29.07
CA SER A 340 -11.39 -14.37 -29.30
C SER A 340 -10.49 -13.18 -29.64
N ASN A 341 -10.18 -13.04 -30.93
CA ASN A 341 -9.54 -11.83 -31.45
C ASN A 341 -10.45 -10.64 -31.12
N ALA A 342 -9.94 -9.64 -30.40
CA ALA A 342 -10.64 -8.38 -30.24
C ALA A 342 -10.70 -7.67 -31.60
N VAL A 343 -11.89 -7.57 -32.19
CA VAL A 343 -12.10 -6.78 -33.41
C VAL A 343 -12.20 -5.32 -33.00
N LEU A 344 -11.07 -4.63 -33.04
CA LEU A 344 -10.99 -3.18 -32.93
C LEU A 344 -11.17 -2.59 -34.34
N SER A 345 -12.24 -1.79 -34.51
CA SER A 345 -12.59 -1.07 -35.74
C SER A 345 -12.19 0.40 -35.67
#